data_AF-A0A1J6IJH0-F1
#
_entry.id   AF-A0A1J6IJH0-F1
#
_cell.length_a   1.000
_cell.length_b   1.000
_cell.length_c   1.000
_cell.angle_alpha   90.00
_cell.angle_beta   90.00
_cell.angle_gamma   90.00
#
_symmetry.space_group_name_H-M   'P 1'
#
loop_
_entity.id
_entity.type
_entity.pdbx_description
1 polymer ?
#
loop_
_entity_poly.entity_id
_entity_poly.type
_entity_poly.pdbx_seq_one_letter_code
_entity_poly.pdbx_strand_id
1 'polypeptide(L)'
;PPIIQVHSDPPLSDPSENLDLPIGLHKGIRTCKFTYSIANFVSSNRLSSMSRSIIVSLDFISVPKTVNKAFNRPGWSNAMLEKIHALEDNRTGNLVDLPKGKKPMGCLWVFTIRVNIDGYVARLKAR
;
A
#
# COMPACT_ATOMS: atom_id res chain seq x y z
N PRO A 1 -14.55 56.52 -11.45
CA PRO A 1 -14.72 55.40 -12.40
C PRO A 1 -13.39 54.73 -12.75
N PRO A 2 -13.29 53.39 -12.63
CA PRO A 2 -12.30 52.66 -13.44
C PRO A 2 -12.86 51.35 -14.06
N ILE A 3 -12.79 51.34 -15.40
CA ILE A 3 -12.38 50.29 -16.36
C ILE A 3 -12.60 48.82 -15.96
N ILE A 4 -13.56 48.18 -16.63
CA ILE A 4 -13.75 46.72 -16.68
C ILE A 4 -12.76 46.15 -17.73
N GLN A 5 -11.78 45.37 -17.30
CA GLN A 5 -10.99 44.54 -18.21
C GLN A 5 -11.80 43.30 -18.59
N VAL A 6 -12.21 43.23 -19.86
CA VAL A 6 -12.75 42.01 -20.48
C VAL A 6 -11.57 41.06 -20.72
N HIS A 7 -11.52 39.96 -19.96
CA HIS A 7 -10.62 38.86 -20.29
C HIS A 7 -11.38 37.89 -21.20
N SER A 8 -10.91 37.76 -22.43
CA SER A 8 -11.44 36.83 -23.43
C SER A 8 -11.03 35.39 -23.07
N ASP A 9 -12.01 34.48 -23.00
CA ASP A 9 -11.75 33.06 -22.84
C ASP A 9 -11.00 32.50 -24.07
N PRO A 10 -10.01 31.59 -23.89
CA PRO A 10 -9.37 30.90 -25.01
C PRO A 10 -10.32 29.88 -25.65
N PRO A 11 -10.18 29.61 -26.96
CA PRO A 11 -11.09 28.73 -27.69
C PRO A 11 -10.98 27.28 -27.21
N LEU A 12 -12.14 26.68 -26.93
CA LEU A 12 -12.30 25.27 -26.62
C LEU A 12 -11.78 24.44 -27.79
N SER A 13 -10.64 23.77 -27.60
CA SER A 13 -10.14 22.79 -28.57
C SER A 13 -10.97 21.51 -28.45
N ASP A 14 -11.44 21.03 -29.61
CA ASP A 14 -12.33 19.87 -29.77
C ASP A 14 -11.94 18.62 -28.97
N PRO A 15 -12.89 17.92 -28.31
CA PRO A 15 -12.65 16.66 -27.63
C PRO A 15 -12.92 15.48 -28.57
N SER A 16 -12.15 15.29 -29.65
CA SER A 16 -12.42 14.21 -30.63
C SER A 16 -11.44 13.03 -30.65
N GLU A 17 -10.39 12.97 -29.83
CA GLU A 17 -9.42 11.85 -29.92
C GLU A 17 -9.05 11.23 -28.57
N ASN A 18 -10.04 10.77 -27.82
CA ASN A 18 -9.81 10.08 -26.55
C ASN A 18 -10.89 9.02 -26.28
N LEU A 19 -11.27 8.21 -27.28
CA LEU A 19 -12.19 7.08 -27.06
C LEU A 19 -11.53 5.70 -27.20
N ASP A 20 -10.26 5.65 -27.61
CA ASP A 20 -9.54 4.39 -27.87
C ASP A 20 -8.54 3.97 -26.77
N LEU A 21 -8.43 4.71 -25.67
CA LEU A 21 -7.58 4.32 -24.55
C LEU A 21 -8.33 3.34 -23.62
N PRO A 22 -7.65 2.31 -23.09
CA PRO A 22 -8.27 1.43 -22.10
C PRO A 22 -8.72 2.27 -20.90
N ILE A 23 -9.89 1.93 -20.33
CA ILE A 23 -10.59 2.67 -19.27
C ILE A 23 -9.67 3.11 -18.11
N GLY A 24 -8.59 2.35 -17.84
CA GLY A 24 -7.59 2.65 -16.82
C GLY A 24 -6.64 3.83 -17.10
N LEU A 25 -6.51 4.30 -18.34
CA LEU A 25 -5.63 5.42 -18.72
C LEU A 25 -6.32 6.79 -18.70
N HIS A 26 -7.65 6.82 -18.59
CA HIS A 26 -8.43 8.07 -18.59
C HIS A 26 -8.34 8.90 -17.30
N LYS A 27 -7.71 8.36 -16.25
CA LYS A 27 -7.50 9.08 -15.00
C LYS A 27 -6.00 9.13 -14.71
N GLY A 28 -5.36 10.23 -15.11
CA GLY A 28 -4.02 10.57 -14.64
C GLY A 28 -3.95 10.51 -13.11
N ILE A 29 -2.78 10.13 -12.58
CA ILE A 29 -2.54 10.07 -11.14
C ILE A 29 -2.71 11.49 -10.57
N ARG A 30 -3.79 11.71 -9.82
CA ARG A 30 -4.01 12.98 -9.11
C ARG A 30 -3.09 13.04 -7.90
N THR A 31 -1.95 13.71 -8.02
CA THR A 31 -1.12 14.07 -6.86
C THR A 31 -1.74 15.27 -6.15
N CYS A 32 -2.60 15.03 -5.16
CA CYS A 32 -3.01 16.08 -4.22
C CYS A 32 -1.85 16.33 -3.24
N LYS A 33 -1.08 17.39 -3.46
CA LYS A 33 -0.16 17.93 -2.44
C LYS A 33 -1.00 18.61 -1.37
N PHE A 34 -1.23 17.90 -0.27
CA PHE A 34 -1.96 18.44 0.86
C PHE A 34 -1.07 19.43 1.61
N THR A 35 -1.46 20.71 1.62
CA THR A 35 -0.69 21.79 2.23
C THR A 35 -0.63 21.73 3.76
N TYR A 36 -1.48 20.90 4.39
CA TYR A 36 -1.57 20.76 5.84
C TYR A 36 -1.68 19.28 6.25
N SER A 37 -0.54 18.57 6.31
CA SER A 37 -0.53 17.16 6.75
C SER A 37 -1.29 16.97 8.07
N ILE A 38 -2.24 16.03 8.12
CA ILE A 38 -3.00 15.70 9.33
C ILE A 38 -2.03 15.30 10.47
N ALA A 39 -0.88 14.71 10.14
CA ALA A 39 0.15 14.35 11.12
C ALA A 39 0.62 15.53 11.97
N ASN A 40 0.55 16.77 11.45
CA ASN A 40 0.95 17.98 12.19
C ASN A 40 -0.05 18.35 13.30
N PHE A 41 -1.26 17.78 13.29
CA PHE A 41 -2.34 18.10 14.22
C PHE A 41 -2.77 16.89 15.09
N VAL A 42 -2.12 15.73 14.93
CA VAL A 42 -2.40 14.53 15.72
C VAL A 42 -1.51 14.52 16.97
N SER A 43 -2.12 14.49 18.15
CA SER A 43 -1.43 14.33 19.43
C SER A 43 -1.93 13.10 20.18
N SER A 44 -1.01 12.21 20.56
CA SER A 44 -1.30 11.01 21.34
C SER A 44 -1.40 11.26 22.85
N ASN A 45 -1.29 12.52 23.30
CA ASN A 45 -1.20 12.88 24.72
C ASN A 45 -2.48 12.58 25.50
N ARG A 46 -3.63 12.61 24.84
CA ARG A 46 -4.96 12.38 25.44
C ARG A 46 -5.40 10.91 25.43
N LEU A 47 -4.59 10.02 24.86
CA LEU A 47 -4.90 8.60 24.78
C LEU A 47 -4.64 7.90 26.13
N SER A 48 -5.26 6.75 26.34
CA SER A 48 -4.97 5.92 27.51
C SER A 48 -3.51 5.44 27.50
N SER A 49 -2.97 5.08 28.66
CA SER A 49 -1.61 4.52 28.75
C SER A 49 -1.43 3.30 27.84
N MET A 50 -2.46 2.44 27.79
CA MET A 50 -2.50 1.24 26.96
C MET A 50 -2.39 1.60 25.46
N SER A 51 -3.22 2.54 25.00
CA SER A 51 -3.25 2.97 23.60
C SER A 51 -1.93 3.61 23.17
N ARG A 52 -1.29 4.38 24.07
CA ARG A 52 0.05 4.94 23.80
C ARG A 52 1.09 3.84 23.63
N SER A 53 1.08 2.80 24.47
CA SER A 53 2.02 1.67 24.33
C SER A 53 1.93 1.03 22.94
N ILE A 54 0.70 0.82 22.46
CA ILE A 54 0.46 0.22 21.14
C ILE A 54 0.97 1.11 20.01
N ILE A 55 0.68 2.42 20.06
CA ILE A 55 1.11 3.38 19.03
C ILE A 55 2.63 3.46 18.98
N VAL A 56 3.27 3.65 20.14
CA VAL A 56 4.74 3.70 20.24
C VAL A 56 5.36 2.44 19.66
N SER A 57 4.80 1.28 20.01
CA SER A 57 5.30 0.00 19.49
C SER A 57 5.15 -0.12 17.98
N LEU A 58 4.02 0.33 17.41
CA LEU A 58 3.81 0.34 15.97
C LEU A 58 4.80 1.26 15.23
N ASP A 59 5.13 2.41 15.80
CA ASP A 59 6.06 3.37 15.20
C ASP A 59 7.49 2.79 15.07
N PHE A 60 7.90 1.93 16.00
CA PHE A 60 9.20 1.26 15.95
C PHE A 60 9.27 0.10 14.96
N ILE A 61 8.13 -0.48 14.55
CA ILE A 61 8.15 -1.69 13.73
C ILE A 61 8.07 -1.36 12.24
N SER A 62 9.14 -1.69 11.52
CA SER A 62 9.21 -1.52 10.07
C SER A 62 8.53 -2.69 9.33
N VAL A 63 7.42 -2.41 8.65
CA VAL A 63 6.81 -3.36 7.70
C VAL A 63 7.60 -3.34 6.37
N PRO A 64 8.03 -4.49 5.84
CA PRO A 64 8.75 -4.55 4.58
C PRO A 64 7.81 -4.17 3.43
N LYS A 65 8.29 -3.31 2.53
CA LYS A 65 7.57 -2.91 1.31
C LYS A 65 7.87 -3.81 0.11
N THR A 66 8.89 -4.65 0.21
CA THR A 66 9.33 -5.54 -0.87
C THR A 66 9.65 -6.92 -0.33
N VAL A 67 9.48 -7.94 -1.17
CA VAL A 67 9.77 -9.34 -0.83
C VAL A 67 11.22 -9.52 -0.40
N ASN A 68 12.17 -8.90 -1.10
CA ASN A 68 13.58 -8.99 -0.73
C ASN A 68 13.85 -8.42 0.69
N LYS A 69 13.23 -7.30 1.06
CA LYS A 69 13.35 -6.75 2.42
C LYS A 69 12.71 -7.65 3.48
N ALA A 70 11.63 -8.35 3.14
CA ALA A 70 10.99 -9.33 4.02
C ALA A 70 11.89 -10.56 4.19
N PHE A 71 12.44 -11.10 3.11
CA PHE A 71 13.30 -12.29 3.13
C PHE A 71 14.57 -12.09 3.95
N ASN A 72 15.17 -10.89 3.90
CA ASN A 72 16.35 -10.54 4.69
C ASN A 72 16.06 -10.34 6.20
N ARG A 73 14.79 -10.48 6.63
CA ARG A 73 14.39 -10.37 8.04
C ARG A 73 13.81 -11.71 8.50
N PRO A 74 14.43 -12.40 9.48
CA PRO A 74 14.08 -13.77 9.82
C PRO A 74 12.61 -13.95 10.21
N GLY A 75 12.04 -13.01 10.98
CA GLY A 75 10.63 -13.08 11.36
C GLY A 75 9.65 -13.01 10.17
N TRP A 76 9.99 -12.21 9.15
CA TRP A 76 9.15 -12.10 7.95
C TRP A 76 9.37 -13.26 6.99
N SER A 77 10.60 -13.75 6.85
CA SER A 77 10.92 -14.95 6.08
C SER A 77 10.17 -16.18 6.62
N ASN A 78 10.15 -16.36 7.94
CA ASN A 78 9.37 -17.43 8.58
C ASN A 78 7.87 -17.29 8.29
N ALA A 79 7.31 -16.08 8.38
CA ALA A 79 5.91 -15.86 8.06
C ALA A 79 5.56 -16.16 6.59
N MET A 80 6.50 -15.95 5.66
CA MET A 80 6.34 -16.35 4.26
C MET A 80 6.38 -17.87 4.10
N LEU A 81 7.32 -18.55 4.75
CA LEU A 81 7.42 -20.00 4.73
C LEU A 81 6.19 -20.67 5.33
N GLU A 82 5.66 -20.16 6.45
CA GLU A 82 4.38 -20.61 7.03
C GLU A 82 3.24 -20.52 6.01
N LYS A 83 3.19 -19.43 5.23
CA LYS A 83 2.16 -19.24 4.20
C LYS A 83 2.33 -20.23 3.05
N ILE A 84 3.56 -20.50 2.61
CA ILE A 84 3.86 -21.50 1.56
C ILE A 84 3.44 -22.88 2.02
N HIS A 85 3.87 -23.32 3.21
CA HIS A 85 3.47 -24.61 3.78
C HIS A 85 1.95 -24.74 3.94
N ALA A 86 1.29 -23.68 4.41
CA ALA A 86 -0.17 -23.70 4.50
C ALA A 86 -0.87 -23.84 3.13
N LEU A 87 -0.26 -23.38 2.02
CA LEU A 87 -0.81 -23.60 0.68
C LEU A 87 -0.62 -25.03 0.19
N GLU A 88 0.50 -25.65 0.55
CA GLU A 88 0.81 -27.06 0.27
C GLU A 88 -0.14 -27.98 1.04
N ASP A 89 -0.31 -27.76 2.34
CA ASP A 89 -1.20 -28.54 3.21
C ASP A 89 -2.66 -28.48 2.74
N ASN A 90 -3.11 -27.29 2.33
CA ASN A 90 -4.45 -27.09 1.81
C ASN A 90 -4.61 -27.52 0.34
N ARG A 91 -3.57 -28.10 -0.29
CA ARG A 91 -3.54 -28.57 -1.68
C ARG A 91 -4.07 -27.53 -2.68
N THR A 92 -3.89 -26.26 -2.39
CA THR A 92 -4.49 -25.14 -3.15
C THR A 92 -3.49 -24.40 -4.01
N GLY A 93 -2.19 -24.71 -3.89
CA GLY A 93 -1.15 -24.18 -4.75
C GLY A 93 -0.06 -25.22 -5.00
N ASN A 94 0.05 -25.69 -6.24
CA ASN A 94 1.21 -26.46 -6.68
C ASN A 94 2.20 -25.49 -7.33
N LEU A 95 3.44 -25.48 -6.85
CA LEU A 95 4.54 -24.87 -7.58
C LEU A 95 4.80 -25.74 -8.82
N VAL A 96 4.59 -25.16 -9.99
CA VAL A 96 4.84 -25.80 -11.28
C VAL A 96 5.79 -24.94 -12.08
N ASP A 97 6.64 -25.59 -12.88
CA ASP A 97 7.49 -24.87 -13.82
C ASP A 97 6.64 -24.06 -14.79
N LEU A 98 7.17 -22.89 -15.18
CA LEU A 98 6.48 -22.03 -16.13
C LEU A 98 6.33 -22.76 -17.47
N PRO A 99 5.09 -23.00 -17.96
CA PRO A 99 4.91 -23.71 -19.22
C PRO A 99 5.47 -22.91 -20.39
N LYS A 100 6.03 -23.61 -21.38
CA LYS A 100 6.63 -22.99 -22.56
C LYS A 100 5.63 -22.06 -23.27
N GLY A 101 6.05 -20.83 -23.54
CA GLY A 101 5.23 -19.81 -24.21
C GLY A 101 4.17 -19.14 -23.33
N LYS A 102 4.14 -19.40 -22.02
CA LYS A 102 3.28 -18.68 -21.07
C LYS A 102 4.06 -17.63 -20.30
N LYS A 103 3.37 -16.59 -19.84
CA LYS A 103 3.93 -15.57 -18.94
C LYS A 103 3.60 -15.95 -17.50
N PRO A 104 4.54 -15.81 -16.55
CA PRO A 104 4.24 -16.04 -15.14
C PRO A 104 3.26 -14.98 -14.65
N MET A 105 2.27 -15.40 -13.87
CA MET A 105 1.44 -14.48 -13.10
C MET A 105 2.28 -13.98 -11.91
N GLY A 106 2.42 -12.67 -11.77
CA GLY A 106 3.09 -12.10 -10.60
C GLY A 106 2.31 -12.41 -9.32
N CYS A 107 3.01 -12.64 -8.22
CA CYS A 107 2.42 -12.67 -6.88
C CYS A 107 2.75 -11.36 -6.15
N LEU A 108 1.74 -10.75 -5.54
CA LEU A 108 1.93 -9.60 -4.66
C LEU A 108 1.80 -10.06 -3.22
N TRP A 109 2.87 -9.90 -2.44
CA TRP A 109 2.87 -10.23 -1.03
C TRP A 109 2.34 -9.08 -0.19
N VAL A 110 1.43 -9.39 0.74
CA VAL A 110 0.92 -8.45 1.74
C VAL A 110 1.45 -8.83 3.12
N PHE A 111 2.18 -7.91 3.73
CA PHE A 111 2.77 -8.08 5.05
C PHE A 111 1.94 -7.34 6.10
N THR A 112 1.61 -8.03 7.20
CA THR A 112 0.80 -7.46 8.29
C THR A 112 1.35 -7.89 9.64
N ILE A 113 1.29 -6.99 10.61
CA ILE A 113 1.72 -7.22 12.00
C ILE A 113 0.49 -7.26 12.88
N ARG A 114 0.46 -8.21 13.81
CA ARG A 114 -0.46 -8.19 14.95
C ARG A 114 0.34 -7.86 16.19
N VAL A 115 -0.12 -6.85 16.92
CA VAL A 115 0.46 -6.39 18.18
C VAL A 115 -0.53 -6.72 19.29
N ASN A 116 0.00 -7.15 20.44
CA ASN A 116 -0.76 -7.40 21.65
C ASN A 116 -1.10 -6.06 22.36
N ILE A 117 -1.94 -6.14 23.40
CA ILE A 117 -2.36 -4.97 24.19
C ILE A 117 -1.18 -4.34 24.96
N ASP A 118 -0.19 -5.15 25.29
CA ASP A 118 1.07 -4.72 25.92
C ASP A 118 2.00 -3.94 24.97
N GLY A 119 1.75 -3.98 23.65
CA GLY A 119 2.59 -3.37 22.63
C GLY A 119 3.59 -4.33 21.98
N TYR A 120 3.71 -5.58 22.45
CA TYR A 120 4.64 -6.54 21.85
C TYR A 120 4.06 -7.17 20.57
N VAL A 121 4.95 -7.55 19.64
CA VAL A 121 4.56 -8.25 18.41
C VAL A 121 4.03 -9.63 18.75
N ALA A 122 2.74 -9.83 18.52
CA ALA A 122 2.06 -11.10 18.71
C ALA A 122 2.35 -12.05 17.55
N ARG A 123 2.26 -11.53 16.31
CA ARG A 123 2.45 -12.35 15.09
C ARG A 123 2.75 -11.50 13.86
N LEU A 124 3.68 -11.99 13.05
CA LEU A 124 3.90 -11.51 11.68
C LEU A 124 3.10 -12.39 10.71
N LYS A 125 2.49 -11.77 9.69
CA LYS A 125 1.70 -12.46 8.67
C LYS A 125 2.13 -12.04 7.28
N ALA A 126 2.36 -13.01 6.41
CA ALA A 126 2.55 -12.81 4.98
C ALA A 126 1.40 -13.49 4.22
N ARG A 127 0.91 -12.86 3.16
CA ARG A 127 -0.21 -13.36 2.35
C ARG A 127 0.07 -13.18 0.88
#